data_AF-A0A8T6MKD7-F1
#
_entry.id   AF-A0A8T6MKD7-F1
#
_cell.length_a   1.000
_cell.length_b   1.000
_cell.length_c   1.000
_cell.angle_alpha   90.00
_cell.angle_beta   90.00
_cell.angle_gamma   90.00
#
_symmetry.space_group_name_H-M   'P 1'
#
loop_
_entity.id
_entity.type
_entity.pdbx_description
1 polymer ?
#
loop_
_entity_poly.entity_id
_entity_poly.type
_entity_poly.pdbx_seq_one_letter_code
_entity_poly.pdbx_strand_id
1 'polypeptide(L)' 'MKNNTYSSWADSSKDENSFGLSVWTEKEAEKYCNQLVIKVKVKYEDVARVVHSGGKIRCFKFTVLD' A
#
# COMPACT_ATOMS: atom_id res chain seq x y z
N MET A 1 -13.59 3.89 -4.87
CA MET A 1 -14.72 4.70 -4.34
C MET A 1 -14.52 4.89 -2.85
N LYS A 2 -14.88 6.07 -2.33
CA LYS A 2 -14.75 6.43 -0.92
C LYS A 2 -15.31 5.35 0.00
N ASN A 3 -14.60 5.04 1.09
CA ASN A 3 -14.94 4.01 2.08
C ASN A 3 -14.94 2.55 1.57
N ASN A 4 -14.58 2.30 0.31
CA ASN A 4 -14.43 0.92 -0.15
C ASN A 4 -13.15 0.31 0.41
N THR A 5 -13.27 -0.96 0.78
CA THR A 5 -12.16 -1.79 1.22
C THR A 5 -11.78 -2.73 0.10
N TYR A 6 -10.48 -2.80 -0.19
CA TYR A 6 -9.90 -3.67 -1.20
C TYR A 6 -8.96 -4.66 -0.53
N SER A 7 -8.92 -5.88 -1.03
CA SER A 7 -8.05 -6.93 -0.50
C SER A 7 -7.38 -7.71 -1.62
N SER A 8 -6.16 -8.15 -1.38
CA SER A 8 -5.39 -9.00 -2.29
C SER A 8 -4.42 -9.87 -1.50
N TRP A 9 -3.89 -10.89 -2.15
CA TRP A 9 -2.70 -11.57 -1.64
C TRP A 9 -1.51 -10.62 -1.68
N ALA A 10 -0.69 -10.67 -0.65
CA ALA A 10 0.56 -9.93 -0.56
C ALA A 10 1.67 -10.87 -0.13
N ASP A 11 2.85 -10.67 -0.70
CA ASP A 11 4.04 -11.42 -0.36
C ASP A 11 4.66 -10.86 0.93
N SER A 12 4.82 -11.74 1.92
CA SER A 12 5.41 -11.47 3.24
C SER A 12 6.85 -12.02 3.38
N SER A 13 7.44 -12.51 2.28
CA SER A 13 8.82 -12.96 2.24
C SER A 13 9.81 -11.80 2.41
N LYS A 14 11.10 -12.13 2.48
CA LYS A 14 12.17 -11.14 2.58
C LYS A 14 12.52 -10.46 1.24
N ASP A 15 11.84 -10.81 0.15
CA ASP A 15 12.11 -10.23 -1.16
C ASP A 15 11.60 -8.78 -1.25
N GLU A 16 12.47 -7.88 -1.72
CA GLU A 16 12.09 -6.48 -1.99
C GLU A 16 11.26 -6.38 -3.28
N ASN A 17 11.51 -7.25 -4.26
CA ASN A 17 10.79 -7.33 -5.52
C ASN A 17 9.55 -8.24 -5.39
N SER A 18 8.64 -7.82 -4.53
CA SER A 18 7.47 -8.61 -4.13
C SER A 18 6.15 -8.12 -4.78
N PHE A 19 5.03 -8.79 -4.48
CA PHE A 19 3.69 -8.43 -4.98
C PHE A 19 2.68 -8.12 -3.85
N GLY A 20 1.55 -7.51 -4.23
CA GLY A 20 0.45 -7.14 -3.33
C GLY A 20 0.08 -5.66 -3.40
N LEU A 21 -1.00 -5.29 -2.70
CA LEU A 21 -1.45 -3.91 -2.60
C LEU A 21 -0.34 -3.06 -1.97
N SER A 22 -0.02 -1.95 -2.62
CA SER A 22 1.11 -1.10 -2.26
C SER A 22 0.65 0.27 -1.81
N VAL A 23 1.08 0.67 -0.63
CA VAL A 23 0.84 2.00 -0.06
C VAL A 23 2.18 2.68 0.12
N TRP A 24 2.25 3.96 -0.22
CA TRP A 24 3.48 4.74 -0.20
C TRP A 24 3.27 6.02 0.59
N THR A 25 4.37 6.70 0.93
CA THR A 25 4.28 8.12 1.30
C THR A 25 3.72 8.93 0.13
N GLU A 26 3.04 10.04 0.42
CA GLU A 26 2.43 10.92 -0.60
C GLU A 26 3.45 11.32 -1.67
N LYS A 27 4.63 11.77 -1.26
CA LYS A 27 5.73 12.16 -2.14
C LYS A 27 6.15 11.05 -3.12
N GLU A 28 6.28 9.81 -2.65
CA GLU A 28 6.68 8.69 -3.51
C GLU A 28 5.53 8.19 -4.39
N ALA A 29 4.28 8.28 -3.92
CA ALA A 29 3.10 7.99 -4.73
C ALA A 29 2.98 8.97 -5.90
N GLU A 30 3.12 10.28 -5.65
CA GLU A 30 3.11 11.33 -6.68
C GLU A 30 4.24 11.14 -7.70
N LYS A 31 5.44 10.75 -7.24
CA LYS A 31 6.58 10.46 -8.10
C LYS A 31 6.32 9.26 -9.02
N TYR A 32 5.58 8.25 -8.56
CA TYR A 32 5.24 7.07 -9.35
C TYR A 32 4.08 7.34 -10.32
N CYS A 33 3.00 7.97 -9.84
CA CYS A 33 1.85 8.37 -10.65
C CYS A 33 1.14 9.56 -9.99
N ASN A 34 1.23 10.73 -10.60
CA ASN A 34 0.58 11.95 -10.11
C ASN A 34 -0.87 12.12 -10.59
N GLN A 35 -1.38 11.24 -11.47
CA GLN A 35 -2.74 11.35 -12.01
C GLN A 35 -3.81 10.93 -11.00
N LEU A 36 -3.49 9.99 -10.10
CA LEU A 36 -4.42 9.47 -9.11
C LEU A 36 -3.67 9.06 -7.85
N VAL A 37 -3.64 9.97 -6.88
CA VAL A 37 -3.14 9.72 -5.52
C VAL A 37 -4.34 9.73 -4.58
N ILE A 38 -4.59 8.60 -3.92
CA ILE A 38 -5.72 8.44 -3.00
C ILE A 38 -5.23 8.18 -1.59
N LYS A 39 -5.91 8.73 -0.59
CA LYS A 39 -5.60 8.45 0.81
C LYS A 39 -6.24 7.13 1.22
N VAL A 40 -5.46 6.28 1.87
CA VAL A 40 -5.93 4.98 2.35
C VAL A 40 -5.55 4.76 3.81
N LYS A 41 -6.33 3.92 4.49
CA LYS A 41 -6.03 3.39 5.82
C LYS A 41 -5.66 1.92 5.69
N VAL A 42 -4.53 1.56 6.31
CA VAL A 42 -4.07 0.17 6.47
C VAL A 42 -4.10 -0.13 7.96
N LYS A 43 -4.76 -1.20 8.38
CA LYS A 43 -4.64 -1.68 9.76
C LYS A 43 -3.34 -2.46 9.92
N TYR A 44 -2.77 -2.46 11.11
CA TYR A 44 -1.52 -3.17 11.37
C TYR A 44 -1.61 -4.67 11.06
N GLU A 45 -2.75 -5.31 11.35
CA GLU A 45 -3.02 -6.73 11.02
C GLU A 45 -2.99 -7.04 9.52
N ASP A 46 -3.22 -6.03 8.67
CA ASP A 46 -3.24 -6.17 7.22
C ASP A 46 -1.88 -5.83 6.57
N VAL A 47 -0.87 -5.44 7.36
CA VAL A 47 0.48 -5.18 6.87
C VAL A 47 1.17 -6.51 6.57
N ALA A 48 1.57 -6.71 5.32
CA ALA A 48 2.39 -7.85 4.94
C ALA A 48 3.88 -7.55 5.19
N ARG A 49 4.35 -6.37 4.76
CA ARG A 49 5.75 -5.96 4.91
C ARG A 49 5.96 -4.47 4.70
N VAL A 50 7.03 -3.96 5.29
CA VAL A 50 7.62 -2.65 4.98
C VAL A 50 8.85 -2.87 4.08
N VAL A 51 8.86 -2.28 2.89
CA VAL A 51 9.91 -2.39 1.87
C VAL A 51 10.48 -1.01 1.54
N HIS A 52 11.59 -0.97 0.79
CA HIS A 52 12.25 0.28 0.37
C HIS A 52 12.50 1.27 1.52
N SER A 53 13.17 0.83 2.58
CA SER A 53 13.57 1.66 3.73
C SER A 53 12.42 2.41 4.42
N GLY A 54 11.22 1.83 4.44
CA GLY A 54 10.05 2.46 5.08
C GLY A 54 9.19 3.31 4.15
N GLY A 55 9.60 3.49 2.90
CA GLY A 55 8.87 4.31 1.92
C GLY A 55 7.62 3.64 1.35
N LYS A 56 7.50 2.32 1.48
CA LYS A 56 6.41 1.53 0.90
C LYS A 56 5.98 0.37 1.80
N ILE A 57 4.68 0.15 1.86
CA ILE A 57 4.03 -0.93 2.58
C ILE A 57 3.38 -1.87 1.57
N ARG A 58 3.64 -3.17 1.70
CA ARG A 58 2.81 -4.22 1.11
C ARG A 58 1.73 -4.61 2.11
N CYS A 59 0.48 -4.67 1.66
CA CYS A 59 -0.65 -4.98 2.52
C CYS A 59 -1.62 -5.95 1.86
N PHE A 60 -2.29 -6.74 2.69
CA PHE A 60 -3.37 -7.64 2.28
C PHE A 60 -4.68 -6.89 2.07
N LYS A 61 -4.85 -5.75 2.73
CA LYS A 61 -6.08 -4.96 2.70
C LYS A 61 -5.82 -3.49 3.02
N PHE A 62 -6.57 -2.62 2.36
CA PHE A 62 -6.68 -1.21 2.72
C PHE A 62 -8.11 -0.70 2.50
N THR A 63 -8.44 0.41 3.15
CA THR A 63 -9.70 1.15 2.96
C THR A 63 -9.41 2.52 2.38
N VAL A 64 -10.10 2.90 1.31
CA VAL A 64 -9.99 4.25 0.72
C VAL A 64 -10.70 5.26 1.63
N LEU A 65 -10.02 6.34 1.99
CA LEU A 65 -10.54 7.36 2.91
C LEU A 65 -11.26 8.50 2.19
N ASP A 66 -10.66 9.02 1.13
CA ASP A 66 -11.20 10.00 0.18
C ASP A 66 -10.18 10.21 -0.94
#